data_AF-A0A146K4Q9-F1
#
_entry.id   AF-A0A146K4Q9-F1
#
_cell.length_a   1.000
_cell.length_b   1.000
_cell.length_c   1.000
_cell.angle_alpha   90.00
_cell.angle_beta   90.00
_cell.angle_gamma   90.00
#
_symmetry.space_group_name_H-M   'P 1'
#
loop_
_entity.id
_entity.type
_entity.pdbx_description
1 polymer ?
#
loop_
_entity_poly.entity_id
_entity_poly.type
_entity_poly.pdbx_seq_one_letter_code
_entity_poly.pdbx_strand_id
1 'polypeptide(L)'
;FQGCHFLRQFHSQTLQEVNQAAFMDCTSLAKIDVAKCKIIKNDAFTNCTALVNMKLSELRDLKNIFPGCRIMQIEGQKLQQIDSCFQFKKINIVSPGQIMKLHFQEIYFTQFVERKLAIQRMQRNRAKCCQIL
;
A
#
# COMPACT_ATOMS: atom_id res chain seq x y z
N PHE A 1 13.36 9.59 1.82
CA PHE A 1 13.27 8.41 2.69
C PHE A 1 14.15 7.27 2.19
N GLN A 2 15.23 7.56 1.44
CA GLN A 2 16.15 6.51 1.01
C GLN A 2 16.75 5.77 2.21
N GLY A 3 16.82 4.44 2.14
CA GLY A 3 17.38 3.58 3.18
C GLY A 3 16.56 3.53 4.47
N CYS A 4 15.30 3.99 4.48
CA CYS A 4 14.45 3.90 5.67
C CYS A 4 13.96 2.46 5.90
N HIS A 5 14.82 1.61 6.45
CA HIS A 5 14.58 0.16 6.62
C HIS A 5 13.45 -0.19 7.60
N PHE A 6 12.95 0.76 8.40
CA PHE A 6 11.82 0.55 9.30
C PHE A 6 10.52 1.20 8.82
N LEU A 7 10.56 1.97 7.73
CA LEU A 7 9.35 2.59 7.18
C LEU A 7 8.46 1.48 6.62
N ARG A 8 7.31 1.25 7.25
CA ARG A 8 6.39 0.18 6.84
C ARG A 8 5.24 0.67 5.96
N GLN A 9 4.78 1.89 6.16
CA GLN A 9 3.71 2.50 5.36
C GLN A 9 4.01 3.97 5.11
N PHE A 10 3.61 4.45 3.93
CA PHE A 10 3.60 5.87 3.60
C PHE A 10 2.23 6.24 3.01
N HIS A 11 1.68 7.38 3.44
CA HIS A 11 0.42 7.89 2.94
C HIS A 11 0.50 9.40 2.75
N SER A 12 0.07 9.89 1.59
CA SER A 12 -0.13 11.32 1.35
C SER A 12 -1.27 11.57 0.38
N GLN A 13 -2.14 12.53 0.74
CA GLN A 13 -3.30 12.95 -0.06
C GLN A 13 -3.01 14.17 -0.93
N THR A 14 -1.87 14.83 -0.74
CA THR A 14 -1.50 16.07 -1.41
C THR A 14 -0.22 15.94 -2.23
N LEU A 15 0.54 14.87 -2.06
CA LEU A 15 1.78 14.64 -2.80
C LEU A 15 1.50 14.54 -4.30
N GLN A 16 2.12 15.43 -5.06
CA GLN A 16 1.99 15.50 -6.52
C GLN A 16 3.15 14.84 -7.25
N GLU A 17 4.33 14.79 -6.63
CA GLU A 17 5.56 14.30 -7.23
C GLU A 17 6.37 13.46 -6.23
N VAL A 18 6.89 12.33 -6.69
CA VAL A 18 7.90 11.52 -6.00
C VAL A 18 9.21 11.63 -6.77
N ASN A 19 10.23 12.16 -6.10
CA ASN A 19 11.56 12.34 -6.69
C ASN A 19 12.32 11.02 -6.88
N GLN A 20 13.39 11.09 -7.67
CA GLN A 20 14.27 9.96 -7.93
C GLN A 20 14.81 9.40 -6.61
N ALA A 21 14.85 8.07 -6.49
CA ALA A 21 15.32 7.35 -5.30
C ALA A 21 14.62 7.71 -3.97
N ALA A 22 13.48 8.41 -3.98
CA ALA A 22 12.86 8.93 -2.76
C ALA A 22 12.58 7.89 -1.68
N PHE A 23 12.28 6.64 -2.07
CA PHE A 23 12.06 5.48 -1.21
C PHE A 23 12.98 4.30 -1.56
N MET A 24 14.09 4.54 -2.25
CA MET A 24 15.07 3.50 -2.58
C MET A 24 15.55 2.78 -1.30
N ASP A 25 15.70 1.46 -1.38
CA ASP A 25 16.13 0.56 -0.28
C ASP A 25 15.24 0.62 1.00
N CYS A 26 13.98 1.06 0.87
CA CYS A 26 12.98 0.94 1.94
C CYS A 26 12.48 -0.51 2.04
N THR A 27 13.34 -1.41 2.54
CA THR A 27 13.14 -2.86 2.53
C THR A 27 11.93 -3.35 3.35
N SER A 28 11.47 -2.59 4.35
CA SER A 28 10.26 -2.90 5.15
C SER A 28 8.99 -2.20 4.65
N LEU A 29 9.07 -1.36 3.62
CA LEU A 29 7.91 -0.60 3.13
C LEU A 29 6.92 -1.56 2.49
N ALA A 30 5.80 -1.81 3.16
CA ALA A 30 4.79 -2.77 2.73
C ALA A 30 3.64 -2.13 1.94
N LYS A 31 3.34 -0.85 2.23
CA LYS A 31 2.24 -0.13 1.59
C LYS A 31 2.58 1.32 1.32
N ILE A 32 2.19 1.79 0.15
CA ILE A 32 2.19 3.22 -0.15
C ILE A 32 0.88 3.71 -0.76
N ASP A 33 0.38 4.83 -0.26
CA ASP A 33 -0.81 5.49 -0.78
C ASP A 33 -0.48 6.93 -1.17
N VAL A 34 -0.36 7.16 -2.47
CA VAL A 34 -0.07 8.46 -3.08
C VAL A 34 -1.01 8.69 -4.26
N ALA A 35 -2.31 8.54 -4.00
CA ALA A 35 -3.34 8.53 -5.03
C ALA A 35 -3.32 9.76 -5.98
N LYS A 36 -2.99 10.95 -5.47
CA LYS A 36 -2.92 12.21 -6.23
C LYS A 36 -1.57 12.47 -6.90
N CYS A 37 -0.61 11.57 -6.74
CA CYS A 37 0.70 11.72 -7.36
C CYS A 37 0.57 11.59 -8.87
N LYS A 38 1.14 12.55 -9.60
CA LYS A 38 1.13 12.64 -11.06
C LYS A 38 2.47 12.26 -11.68
N ILE A 39 3.55 12.45 -10.94
CA ILE A 39 4.92 12.24 -11.41
C ILE A 39 5.66 11.35 -10.41
N ILE A 40 6.18 10.23 -10.88
CA ILE A 40 7.12 9.41 -10.13
C ILE A 40 8.37 9.28 -10.99
N LYS A 41 9.49 9.79 -10.50
CA LYS A 41 10.77 9.68 -11.20
C LYS A 41 11.32 8.25 -11.09
N ASN A 42 12.27 7.94 -11.97
CA ASN A 42 12.92 6.63 -12.03
C ASN A 42 13.53 6.26 -10.67
N ASP A 43 13.59 4.95 -10.41
CA ASP A 43 14.18 4.36 -9.20
C ASP A 43 13.59 4.81 -7.87
N ALA A 44 12.46 5.53 -7.87
CA ALA A 44 11.83 6.03 -6.66
C ALA A 44 11.54 4.93 -5.63
N PHE A 45 11.31 3.70 -6.08
CA PHE A 45 11.01 2.54 -5.23
C PHE A 45 11.99 1.37 -5.42
N THR A 46 13.18 1.60 -5.98
CA THR A 46 14.16 0.53 -6.19
C THR A 46 14.47 -0.21 -4.89
N ASN A 47 14.50 -1.55 -4.95
CA ASN A 47 14.73 -2.46 -3.83
C ASN A 47 13.73 -2.34 -2.65
N CYS A 48 12.51 -1.86 -2.87
CA CYS A 48 11.42 -1.97 -1.89
C CYS A 48 10.89 -3.41 -1.83
N THR A 49 11.64 -4.33 -1.22
CA THR A 49 11.38 -5.77 -1.28
C THR A 49 10.11 -6.22 -0.57
N ALA A 50 9.65 -5.49 0.45
CA ALA A 50 8.41 -5.79 1.17
C ALA A 50 7.16 -5.13 0.55
N LEU A 51 7.31 -4.30 -0.48
CA LEU A 51 6.19 -3.52 -1.02
C LEU A 51 5.22 -4.43 -1.76
N VAL A 52 4.05 -4.66 -1.17
CA VAL A 52 3.01 -5.55 -1.70
C VAL A 52 1.84 -4.80 -2.31
N ASN A 53 1.51 -3.61 -1.79
CA ASN A 53 0.36 -2.82 -2.24
C ASN A 53 0.70 -1.34 -2.44
N MET A 54 0.27 -0.78 -3.56
CA MET A 54 0.45 0.63 -3.90
C MET A 54 -0.83 1.24 -4.45
N LYS A 55 -1.13 2.50 -4.09
CA LYS A 55 -2.28 3.24 -4.64
C LYS A 55 -1.84 4.47 -5.43
N LEU A 56 -2.20 4.50 -6.71
CA LEU A 56 -1.86 5.51 -7.72
C LEU A 56 -3.07 5.76 -8.63
N SER A 57 -3.80 6.85 -8.44
CA SER A 57 -5.02 7.11 -9.23
C SER A 57 -4.78 8.04 -10.42
N GLU A 58 -3.83 8.95 -10.32
CA GLU A 58 -3.57 9.99 -11.33
C GLU A 58 -2.45 9.64 -12.32
N LEU A 59 -1.59 8.66 -12.00
CA LEU A 59 -0.46 8.28 -12.85
C LEU A 59 -0.94 7.48 -14.08
N ARG A 60 -0.32 7.75 -15.24
CA ARG A 60 -0.63 7.07 -16.52
C ARG A 60 0.39 5.99 -16.88
N ASP A 61 1.67 6.29 -16.65
CA ASP A 61 2.80 5.46 -17.09
C ASP A 61 3.69 5.08 -15.92
N LEU A 62 4.02 3.80 -15.81
CA LEU A 62 4.99 3.27 -14.85
C LEU A 62 6.20 2.73 -15.64
N LYS A 63 7.34 3.44 -15.61
CA LYS A 63 8.57 3.06 -16.32
C LYS A 63 9.80 3.16 -15.42
N ASN A 64 10.52 2.07 -15.24
CA ASN A 64 11.71 1.94 -14.39
C ASN A 64 11.55 2.46 -12.97
N ILE A 65 10.37 2.25 -12.38
CA ILE A 65 10.05 2.74 -11.02
C ILE A 65 10.32 1.65 -9.96
N PHE A 66 10.15 0.38 -10.34
CA PHE A 66 10.11 -0.76 -9.43
C PHE A 66 11.21 -1.84 -9.61
N PRO A 67 12.46 -1.54 -10.01
CA PRO A 67 13.51 -2.55 -9.99
C PRO A 67 13.63 -3.22 -8.61
N GLY A 68 13.66 -4.55 -8.57
CA GLY A 68 13.81 -5.32 -7.32
C GLY A 68 12.60 -5.31 -6.37
N CYS A 69 11.47 -4.68 -6.75
CA CYS A 69 10.25 -4.70 -5.95
C CYS A 69 9.48 -6.01 -6.07
N ARG A 70 8.69 -6.34 -5.04
CA ARG A 70 7.80 -7.52 -5.03
C ARG A 70 6.32 -7.17 -5.02
N ILE A 71 5.94 -6.09 -5.70
CA ILE A 71 4.55 -5.62 -5.78
C ILE A 71 3.63 -6.76 -6.25
N MET A 72 2.49 -6.86 -5.58
CA MET A 72 1.43 -7.83 -5.87
C MET A 72 0.15 -7.12 -6.31
N GLN A 73 -0.08 -5.89 -5.83
CA GLN A 73 -1.29 -5.13 -6.13
C GLN A 73 -1.02 -3.65 -6.34
N ILE A 74 -1.66 -3.09 -7.37
CA ILE A 74 -1.70 -1.64 -7.64
C ILE A 74 -3.16 -1.21 -7.76
N GLU A 75 -3.56 -0.22 -6.97
CA GLU A 75 -4.89 0.39 -7.00
C GLU A 75 -4.83 1.69 -7.83
N GLY A 76 -5.43 1.72 -9.02
CA GLY A 76 -5.33 2.86 -9.93
C GLY A 76 -6.41 2.97 -10.99
N GLN A 77 -6.75 4.20 -11.38
CA GLN A 77 -7.88 4.49 -12.28
C GLN A 77 -7.44 4.77 -13.73
N LYS A 78 -6.23 5.34 -13.91
CA LYS A 78 -5.76 5.91 -15.19
C LYS A 78 -4.52 5.21 -15.76
N LEU A 79 -4.13 4.05 -15.22
CA LEU A 79 -2.94 3.32 -15.65
C LEU A 79 -3.14 2.75 -17.07
N GLN A 80 -2.34 3.24 -18.03
CA GLN A 80 -2.38 2.80 -19.43
C GLN A 80 -1.19 1.91 -19.77
N GLN A 81 -0.04 2.14 -19.15
CA GLN A 81 1.19 1.38 -19.41
C GLN A 81 1.87 0.95 -18.12
N ILE A 82 2.15 -0.36 -18.03
CA ILE A 82 2.85 -0.98 -16.90
C ILE A 82 4.21 -1.46 -17.38
N ASP A 83 5.20 -1.28 -16.51
CA ASP A 83 6.61 -1.53 -16.76
C ASP A 83 6.92 -2.97 -17.21
N SER A 84 7.99 -3.13 -17.99
CA SER A 84 8.51 -4.44 -18.40
C SER A 84 9.03 -5.25 -17.21
N CYS A 85 9.35 -4.59 -16.08
CA CYS A 85 9.73 -5.23 -14.83
C CYS A 85 8.70 -6.25 -14.30
N PHE A 86 7.46 -6.21 -14.81
CA PHE A 86 6.40 -7.15 -14.45
C PHE A 86 6.11 -8.22 -15.51
N GLN A 87 6.90 -8.30 -16.57
CA GLN A 87 6.75 -9.30 -17.65
C GLN A 87 6.69 -10.75 -17.12
N PHE A 88 7.31 -11.01 -15.96
CA PHE A 88 7.37 -12.34 -15.33
C PHE A 88 6.42 -12.51 -14.14
N LYS A 89 5.63 -11.51 -13.76
CA LYS A 89 4.78 -11.55 -12.56
C LYS A 89 3.41 -10.91 -12.79
N LYS A 90 2.35 -11.70 -12.65
CA LYS A 90 0.96 -11.21 -12.73
C LYS A 90 0.67 -10.30 -11.53
N ILE A 91 0.60 -8.99 -11.77
CA ILE A 91 0.13 -8.01 -10.77
C ILE A 91 -1.40 -7.97 -10.78
N ASN A 92 -2.00 -7.85 -9.59
CA ASN A 92 -3.41 -7.47 -9.45
C ASN A 92 -3.58 -5.96 -9.61
N ILE A 93 -4.19 -5.51 -10.70
CA ILE A 93 -4.54 -4.10 -10.89
C ILE A 93 -6.00 -3.95 -10.45
N VAL A 94 -6.26 -3.08 -9.48
CA VAL A 94 -7.60 -2.81 -8.97
C VAL A 94 -8.08 -1.46 -9.50
N SER A 95 -9.06 -1.50 -10.40
CA SER A 95 -9.79 -0.33 -10.87
C SER A 95 -10.99 -0.01 -9.96
N PRO A 96 -11.46 1.25 -9.93
CA PRO A 96 -12.65 1.63 -9.16
C PRO A 96 -13.87 0.91 -9.74
N GLY A 97 -14.32 -0.15 -9.06
CA GLY A 97 -15.43 -1.02 -9.48
C GLY A 97 -15.07 -2.51 -9.63
N GLN A 98 -13.79 -2.89 -9.55
CA GLN A 98 -13.38 -4.29 -9.51
C GLN A 98 -13.55 -4.93 -8.11
N ILE A 99 -14.02 -6.18 -8.10
CA ILE A 99 -14.55 -6.89 -6.93
C ILE A 99 -13.47 -7.60 -6.10
N MET A 100 -12.25 -7.83 -6.62
CA MET A 100 -11.21 -8.60 -5.91
C MET A 100 -9.98 -7.76 -5.56
N LYS A 101 -10.11 -7.00 -4.47
CA LYS A 101 -8.96 -6.44 -3.75
C LYS A 101 -8.33 -7.55 -2.90
N LEU A 102 -7.06 -7.84 -3.15
CA LEU A 102 -6.27 -8.72 -2.31
C LEU A 102 -5.99 -8.06 -0.96
N HIS A 103 -6.09 -8.87 0.09
CA HIS A 103 -5.79 -8.49 1.47
C HIS A 103 -4.44 -9.10 1.84
N PHE A 104 -3.48 -8.27 2.26
CA PHE A 104 -2.11 -8.68 2.59
C PHE A 104 -1.88 -8.58 4.10
N GLN A 105 -1.51 -9.67 4.77
CA GLN A 105 -1.26 -9.65 6.21
C GLN A 105 -0.15 -8.66 6.60
N GLU A 106 0.82 -8.47 5.70
CA GLU A 106 1.98 -7.59 5.81
C GLU A 106 1.59 -6.11 6.01
N ILE A 107 0.40 -5.69 5.59
CA ILE A 107 -0.09 -4.31 5.74
C ILE A 107 -0.99 -4.09 6.96
N TYR A 108 -1.31 -5.15 7.73
CA TYR A 108 -2.20 -5.10 8.90
C TYR A 108 -1.50 -4.91 10.24
N PHE A 109 -0.21 -4.58 10.27
CA PHE A 109 0.54 -4.41 11.53
C PHE A 109 0.00 -3.28 12.44
N THR A 110 -0.84 -2.37 11.95
CA THR A 110 -1.54 -1.36 12.76
C THR A 110 -2.98 -1.73 13.12
N GLN A 111 -3.55 -2.76 12.49
CA GLN A 111 -4.92 -3.20 12.72
C GLN A 111 -4.92 -4.42 13.64
N PHE A 112 -4.92 -4.16 14.95
CA PHE A 112 -5.12 -5.22 15.95
C PHE A 112 -6.60 -5.61 16.01
N VAL A 113 -7.12 -6.21 14.94
CA VAL A 113 -8.54 -6.58 14.79
C VAL A 113 -8.99 -7.44 15.98
N GLU A 114 -8.19 -8.41 16.40
CA GLU A 114 -8.47 -9.26 17.56
C GLU A 114 -8.58 -8.46 18.86
N ARG A 115 -7.66 -7.49 19.10
CA ARG A 115 -7.73 -6.61 20.28
C ARG A 115 -8.98 -5.73 20.23
N LYS A 116 -9.35 -5.20 19.06
CA LYS A 116 -10.56 -4.38 18.88
C LYS A 116 -11.83 -5.20 19.12
N LEU A 117 -11.90 -6.43 18.60
CA LEU A 117 -13.01 -7.36 18.81
C LEU A 117 -13.13 -7.79 20.27
N ALA A 118 -12.00 -8.02 20.95
CA ALA A 118 -11.97 -8.33 22.37
C ALA A 118 -12.54 -7.17 23.21
N ILE A 119 -12.11 -5.93 22.94
CA ILE A 119 -12.65 -4.73 23.62
C ILE A 119 -14.16 -4.58 23.37
N GLN A 120 -14.63 -4.77 22.13
CA GLN A 120 -16.06 -4.70 21.81
C GLN A 120 -16.88 -5.80 22.49
N ARG A 121 -16.33 -7.01 22.66
CA ARG A 121 -16.98 -8.08 23.43
C ARG A 121 -17.06 -7.71 24.91
N MET A 122 -15.99 -7.19 25.49
CA MET A 122 -15.97 -6.73 26.89
C MET A 122 -16.98 -5.60 27.16
N GLN A 123 -17.10 -4.63 26.25
CA GLN A 123 -18.09 -3.55 26.34
C GLN A 123 -19.53 -4.07 26.26
N ARG A 124 -19.82 -4.99 25.34
CA ARG A 124 -21.14 -5.64 25.24
C ARG A 124 -21.49 -6.43 26.50
N ASN A 125 -20.53 -7.14 27.08
CA ASN A 125 -20.76 -7.90 28.31
C ASN A 125 -21.00 -6.97 29.52
N ARG A 126 -20.30 -5.83 29.61
CA ARG A 126 -20.60 -4.79 30.61
C ARG A 126 -22.00 -4.21 30.44
N ALA A 127 -22.41 -3.87 29.22
CA ALA A 127 -23.75 -3.33 28.95
C ALA A 127 -24.87 -4.31 29.33
N LYS A 128 -24.67 -5.62 29.11
CA LYS A 128 -25.61 -6.67 29.55
C LYS A 128 -25.67 -6.81 31.07
N CYS A 129 -24.55 -6.64 31.78
CA CYS A 129 -24.53 -6.65 33.24
C CYS A 129 -25.31 -5.47 33.85
N CYS A 130 -25.29 -4.28 33.24
CA CYS A 130 -26.02 -3.11 33.73
C CYS A 130 -27.54 -3.12 33.47
N GLN A 131 -28.07 -4.12 32.75
CA GLN A 131 -29.51 -4.26 32.46
C GLN A 131 -30.23 -5.25 33.40
N ILE A 132 -29.53 -5.82 34.38
CA ILE A 132 -30.04 -6.83 35.33
C ILE A 132 -30.21 -6.23 36.75
N LEU A 133 -30.07 -4.91 36.89
CA LEU A 133 -30.40 -4.13 38.09
C LEU A 133 -31.55 -3.17 37.75
#